data_AF-A0A2R6R7C3-F1
#
_entry.id   AF-A0A2R6R7C3-F1
#
_cell.length_a   1.000
_cell.length_b   1.000
_cell.length_c   1.000
_cell.angle_alpha   90.00
_cell.angle_beta   90.00
_cell.angle_gamma   90.00
#
_symmetry.space_group_name_H-M   'P 1'
#
loop_
_entity.id
_entity.type
_entity.pdbx_description
1 polymer ?
#
loop_
_entity_poly.entity_id
_entity_poly.type
_entity_poly.pdbx_seq_one_letter_code
_entity_poly.pdbx_strand_id
1 'polypeptide(L)'
;MNQLYALSLAWVIYLTLLPYSVQGMVDMMSNMERVANTPIPRSYSIHLKQTVTLYLFALPFTLVKELGWGMIPVVTVVAFTLMGIEGIADEIEMPFERYCGDLKEEVEYIVERLPEGGEGMYGFDDGEGDD
;
A
#
# COMPACT_ATOMS: atom_id res chain seq x y z
N MET A 1 -5.87 33.19 -44.41
CA MET A 1 -6.68 31.98 -44.16
C MET A 1 -5.94 31.01 -43.21
N ASN A 2 -4.75 30.48 -43.53
CA ASN A 2 -4.02 29.49 -42.69
C ASN A 2 -3.84 29.79 -41.18
N GLN A 3 -3.60 31.03 -40.77
CA GLN A 3 -3.31 31.36 -39.35
C GLN A 3 -4.51 31.13 -38.41
N LEU A 4 -5.74 31.42 -38.88
CA LEU A 4 -6.94 31.21 -38.06
C LEU A 4 -7.24 29.72 -37.85
N TYR A 5 -6.99 28.88 -38.86
CA TYR A 5 -7.11 27.43 -38.75
C TYR A 5 -6.04 26.85 -37.82
N ALA A 6 -4.81 27.35 -37.89
CA ALA A 6 -3.72 26.95 -37.00
C ALA A 6 -4.05 27.24 -35.52
N LEU A 7 -4.60 28.43 -35.22
CA LEU A 7 -5.05 28.78 -33.87
C LEU A 7 -6.23 27.92 -33.40
N SER A 8 -7.20 27.64 -34.27
CA SER A 8 -8.32 26.75 -33.94
C SER A 8 -7.86 25.31 -33.64
N LEU A 9 -6.90 24.79 -34.41
CA LEU A 9 -6.30 23.48 -34.17
C LEU A 9 -5.49 23.44 -32.88
N ALA A 10 -4.67 24.47 -32.62
CA ALA A 10 -3.90 24.57 -31.38
C ALA A 10 -4.81 24.63 -30.14
N TRP A 11 -5.94 25.35 -30.24
CA TRP A 11 -6.92 25.42 -29.17
C TRP A 11 -7.61 24.08 -28.91
N VAL A 12 -8.02 23.38 -29.97
CA VAL A 12 -8.61 22.03 -29.87
C VAL A 12 -7.60 21.04 -29.27
N ILE A 13 -6.33 21.10 -29.69
CA ILE A 13 -5.27 20.28 -29.11
C ILE A 13 -5.14 20.56 -27.60
N TYR A 14 -5.04 21.83 -27.21
CA TYR A 14 -4.91 22.20 -25.78
C TYR A 14 -6.10 21.73 -24.93
N LEU A 15 -7.32 21.86 -25.45
CA LEU A 15 -8.53 21.37 -24.79
C LEU A 15 -8.53 19.84 -24.61
N THR A 16 -7.87 19.09 -25.49
CA THR A 16 -7.77 17.61 -25.37
C THR A 16 -6.61 17.14 -24.48
N LEU A 17 -5.58 17.96 -24.26
CA LEU A 17 -4.39 17.54 -23.49
C LEU A 17 -4.66 17.40 -21.99
N LEU A 18 -5.43 18.32 -21.41
CA LEU A 18 -5.80 18.29 -19.99
C LEU A 18 -6.64 17.07 -19.61
N PRO A 19 -7.75 16.73 -20.30
CA PRO A 19 -8.49 15.52 -19.97
C PRO A 19 -7.67 14.25 -20.25
N TYR A 20 -6.74 14.28 -21.21
CA TYR A 20 -5.85 13.14 -21.48
C TYR A 20 -4.90 12.85 -20.29
N SER A 21 -4.30 13.87 -19.68
CA SER A 21 -3.43 13.66 -18.51
C SER A 21 -4.23 13.18 -17.30
N VAL A 22 -5.42 13.76 -17.07
CA VAL A 22 -6.32 13.34 -15.99
C VAL A 22 -6.78 11.90 -16.20
N GLN A 23 -7.14 11.51 -17.42
CA GLN A 23 -7.51 10.14 -17.75
C GLN A 23 -6.36 9.16 -17.43
N GLY A 24 -5.13 9.52 -17.77
CA GLY A 24 -3.95 8.72 -17.42
C GLY A 24 -3.77 8.53 -15.91
N MET A 25 -4.03 9.58 -15.11
CA MET A 25 -3.99 9.48 -13.64
C MET A 25 -5.11 8.59 -13.10
N VAL A 26 -6.32 8.73 -13.63
CA VAL A 26 -7.49 7.90 -13.25
C VAL A 26 -7.24 6.43 -13.58
N ASP A 27 -6.68 6.16 -14.77
CA ASP A 27 -6.36 4.80 -15.19
C ASP A 27 -5.30 4.17 -14.26
N MET A 28 -4.26 4.93 -13.88
CA MET A 28 -3.26 4.47 -12.91
C MET A 28 -3.86 4.19 -11.53
N MET A 29 -4.72 5.10 -11.03
CA MET A 29 -5.41 4.93 -9.75
C MET A 29 -6.31 3.69 -9.76
N SER A 30 -7.09 3.49 -10.81
CA SER A 30 -7.95 2.32 -10.97
C SER A 30 -7.14 1.02 -11.04
N ASN A 31 -5.98 1.04 -11.70
CA ASN A 31 -5.07 -0.10 -11.72
C ASN A 31 -4.52 -0.42 -10.32
N MET A 32 -4.13 0.58 -9.53
CA MET A 32 -3.66 0.39 -8.16
C MET A 32 -4.77 -0.12 -7.24
N GLU A 33 -6.00 0.41 -7.38
CA GLU A 33 -7.17 -0.05 -6.63
C GLU A 33 -7.50 -1.51 -6.94
N ARG A 34 -7.39 -1.94 -8.20
CA ARG A 34 -7.55 -3.35 -8.57
C ARG A 34 -6.49 -4.24 -7.93
N VAL A 35 -5.22 -3.83 -7.95
CA VAL A 35 -4.12 -4.58 -7.31
C VAL A 35 -4.35 -4.68 -5.80
N ALA A 36 -4.79 -3.60 -5.16
CA ALA A 36 -5.11 -3.58 -3.74
C ALA A 36 -6.33 -4.46 -3.39
N ASN A 37 -7.35 -4.49 -4.26
CA ASN A 37 -8.60 -5.21 -4.02
C ASN A 37 -8.61 -6.66 -4.52
N THR A 38 -7.52 -7.16 -5.09
CA THR A 38 -7.36 -8.59 -5.43
C THR A 38 -6.37 -9.28 -4.50
N PRO A 39 -6.63 -9.37 -3.18
CA PRO A 39 -5.75 -10.09 -2.27
C PRO A 39 -5.74 -11.57 -2.63
N ILE A 40 -4.55 -12.18 -2.56
CA ILE A 40 -4.38 -13.62 -2.70
C ILE A 40 -5.15 -14.29 -1.53
N PRO A 41 -5.82 -15.44 -1.76
CA PRO A 41 -6.57 -16.10 -0.71
C PRO A 41 -5.69 -16.41 0.51
N ARG A 42 -6.10 -15.96 1.70
CA ARG A 42 -5.37 -16.16 2.98
C ARG A 42 -4.99 -17.62 3.26
N SER A 43 -5.77 -18.57 2.75
CA SER A 43 -5.47 -20.01 2.86
C SER A 43 -4.13 -20.37 2.22
N TYR A 44 -3.73 -19.70 1.14
CA TYR A 44 -2.44 -19.94 0.48
C TYR A 44 -1.27 -19.57 1.40
N SER A 45 -1.24 -18.35 1.93
CA SER A 45 -0.15 -17.86 2.79
C SER A 45 -0.04 -18.70 4.08
N ILE A 46 -1.17 -19.10 4.66
CA ILE A 46 -1.22 -20.00 5.83
C ILE A 46 -0.61 -21.37 5.51
N HIS A 47 -1.00 -21.98 4.38
CA HIS A 47 -0.47 -23.29 3.99
C HIS A 47 1.02 -23.24 3.64
N LEU A 48 1.48 -22.14 3.04
CA LEU A 48 2.90 -21.93 2.74
C LEU A 48 3.72 -21.92 4.05
N LYS A 49 3.30 -21.14 5.05
CA LYS A 49 3.94 -21.09 6.37
C LYS A 49 3.94 -22.44 7.09
N GLN A 50 2.81 -23.16 7.05
CA GLN A 50 2.70 -24.51 7.62
C GLN A 50 3.66 -25.50 6.95
N THR A 51 3.76 -25.45 5.62
CA THR A 51 4.63 -26.36 4.84
C THR A 51 6.10 -26.09 5.11
N VAL A 52 6.53 -24.83 5.13
CA VAL A 52 7.92 -24.45 5.47
C VAL A 52 8.26 -24.88 6.90
N THR A 53 7.37 -24.65 7.85
CA THR A 53 7.55 -25.05 9.25
C THR A 53 7.67 -26.57 9.37
N LEU A 54 6.79 -27.34 8.72
CA LEU A 54 6.85 -28.80 8.71
C LEU A 54 8.13 -29.33 8.07
N TYR A 55 8.58 -28.71 6.97
CA TYR A 55 9.83 -29.06 6.29
C TYR A 55 11.04 -28.87 7.21
N LEU A 56 11.14 -27.72 7.87
CA LEU A 56 12.22 -27.44 8.83
C LEU A 56 12.18 -28.36 10.05
N PHE A 57 10.98 -28.80 10.48
CA PHE A 57 10.83 -29.74 11.58
C PHE A 57 11.24 -31.17 11.20
N ALA A 58 11.01 -31.58 9.93
CA ALA A 58 11.41 -32.90 9.43
C ALA A 58 12.91 -33.00 9.15
N LEU A 59 13.55 -31.91 8.72
CA LEU A 59 14.96 -31.81 8.33
C LEU A 59 15.98 -32.33 9.39
N PRO A 60 15.86 -32.05 10.69
CA PRO A 60 16.78 -32.60 11.68
C PRO A 60 16.71 -34.13 11.76
N PHE A 61 15.52 -34.73 11.62
CA PHE A 61 15.36 -36.19 11.69
C PHE A 61 15.98 -36.92 10.50
N THR A 62 16.03 -36.27 9.34
CA THR A 62 16.64 -36.84 8.13
C THR A 62 18.16 -36.72 8.17
N LEU A 63 18.71 -35.59 8.62
CA LEU A 63 20.16 -35.32 8.59
C LEU A 63 20.94 -35.86 9.80
N VAL A 64 20.27 -36.19 10.92
CA VAL A 64 20.95 -36.60 12.17
C VAL A 64 21.88 -37.81 11.99
N LYS A 65 21.56 -38.74 11.08
CA LYS A 65 22.36 -39.95 10.84
C LYS A 65 23.66 -39.69 10.09
N GLU A 66 23.71 -38.64 9.25
CA GLU A 66 24.88 -38.35 8.41
C GLU A 66 25.82 -37.31 9.04
N LEU A 67 25.26 -36.26 9.64
CA LEU A 67 26.05 -35.10 10.09
C LEU A 67 26.29 -35.04 11.61
N GLY A 68 25.54 -35.80 12.43
CA GLY A 68 25.63 -35.72 13.89
C GLY A 68 25.56 -34.27 14.39
N TRP A 69 26.54 -33.82 15.20
CA TRP A 69 26.60 -32.45 15.74
C TRP A 69 26.74 -31.35 14.69
N GLY A 70 27.27 -31.67 13.50
CA GLY A 70 27.37 -30.72 12.37
C GLY A 70 26.01 -30.33 11.79
N MET A 71 24.93 -31.03 12.17
CA MET A 71 23.58 -30.70 11.71
C MET A 71 23.12 -29.32 12.19
N ILE A 72 23.54 -28.88 13.38
CA ILE A 72 23.03 -27.67 14.03
C ILE A 72 23.29 -26.42 13.15
N PRO A 73 24.54 -26.12 12.73
CA PRO A 73 24.79 -24.97 11.87
C PRO A 73 24.13 -25.11 10.49
N VAL A 74 24.06 -26.32 9.92
CA VAL A 74 23.45 -26.55 8.59
C VAL A 74 21.94 -26.29 8.63
N VAL A 75 21.23 -26.88 9.59
CA VAL A 75 19.79 -26.67 9.80
C VAL A 75 19.50 -25.20 10.07
N THR A 76 20.37 -24.52 10.82
CA THR A 76 20.21 -23.08 11.14
C THR A 76 20.29 -22.22 9.88
N VAL A 77 21.26 -22.47 9.00
CA VAL A 77 21.40 -21.75 7.72
C VAL A 77 20.20 -21.99 6.82
N VAL A 78 19.72 -23.24 6.72
CA VAL A 78 18.53 -23.59 5.91
C VAL A 78 17.26 -22.98 6.49
N ALA A 79 17.11 -22.97 7.81
CA ALA A 79 15.99 -22.31 8.48
C ALA A 79 15.99 -20.81 8.22
N PHE A 80 17.15 -20.17 8.34
CA PHE A 80 17.30 -18.74 8.05
C PHE A 80 16.92 -18.40 6.61
N THR A 81 17.37 -19.19 5.62
CA THR A 81 17.04 -18.92 4.22
C THR A 81 15.57 -19.17 3.89
N LEU A 82 14.98 -20.28 4.33
CA LEU A 82 13.59 -20.61 4.01
C LEU A 82 12.59 -19.71 4.73
N MET A 83 12.81 -19.42 6.02
CA MET A 83 11.97 -18.47 6.76
C MET A 83 12.17 -17.04 6.24
N GLY A 84 13.39 -16.68 5.83
CA GLY A 84 13.66 -15.38 5.21
C GLY A 84 12.91 -15.18 3.91
N ILE A 85 12.90 -16.19 3.02
CA ILE A 85 12.14 -16.14 1.76
C ILE A 85 10.63 -16.11 2.03
N GLU A 86 10.12 -16.88 3.00
CA GLU A 86 8.70 -16.85 3.38
C GLU A 86 8.27 -15.48 3.88
N GLY A 87 9.07 -14.82 4.73
CA GLY A 87 8.78 -13.47 5.18
C GLY A 87 8.81 -12.42 4.07
N ILE A 88 9.72 -12.55 3.10
CA ILE A 88 9.74 -11.66 1.92
C ILE A 88 8.51 -11.91 1.03
N ALA A 89 8.09 -13.17 0.87
CA ALA A 89 6.90 -13.50 0.10
C ALA A 89 5.65 -12.86 0.72
N ASP A 90 5.46 -12.97 2.04
CA ASP A 90 4.34 -12.38 2.77
C ASP A 90 4.25 -10.85 2.54
N GLU A 91 5.39 -10.15 2.57
CA GLU A 91 5.43 -8.71 2.30
C GLU A 91 5.05 -8.34 0.86
N ILE A 92 5.49 -9.15 -0.12
CA ILE A 92 5.20 -8.91 -1.54
C ILE A 92 3.73 -9.21 -1.87
N GLU A 93 3.09 -10.13 -1.14
CA GLU A 93 1.68 -10.47 -1.31
C GLU A 93 0.75 -9.29 -0.97
N MET A 94 1.17 -8.40 -0.06
CA MET A 94 0.39 -7.24 0.39
C MET A 94 1.19 -5.93 0.29
N PRO A 95 1.48 -5.43 -0.94
CA PRO A 95 2.42 -4.34 -1.16
C PRO A 95 2.00 -2.97 -0.59
N PHE A 96 0.71 -2.80 -0.27
CA PHE A 96 0.15 -1.55 0.24
C PHE A 96 -0.19 -1.60 1.74
N GLU A 97 -0.02 -2.73 2.42
CA GLU A 97 -0.50 -2.90 3.80
C GLU A 97 0.22 -1.95 4.77
N ARG A 98 1.56 -1.85 4.68
CA ARG A 98 2.33 -0.86 5.47
C ARG A 98 1.94 0.57 5.12
N TYR A 99 1.84 0.88 3.83
CA TYR A 99 1.54 2.24 3.38
C TYR A 99 0.18 2.74 3.86
N CYS A 100 -0.85 1.88 3.84
CA CYS A 100 -2.16 2.23 4.39
C CYS A 100 -2.11 2.43 5.92
N GLY A 101 -1.28 1.67 6.64
CA GLY A 101 -1.05 1.84 8.07
C GLY A 101 -0.42 3.20 8.39
N ASP A 102 0.71 3.49 7.75
CA ASP A 102 1.46 4.74 7.93
C ASP A 102 0.61 5.96 7.54
N LEU A 103 -0.11 5.88 6.40
CA LEU A 103 -0.99 6.95 5.94
C LEU A 103 -2.15 7.21 6.91
N LYS A 104 -2.71 6.15 7.51
CA LYS A 104 -3.78 6.29 8.49
C LYS A 104 -3.28 7.02 9.74
N GLU A 105 -2.09 6.68 10.22
CA GLU A 105 -1.46 7.35 11.37
C GLU A 105 -1.20 8.82 11.07
N GLU A 106 -0.67 9.15 9.88
CA GLU A 106 -0.46 10.54 9.47
C GLU A 106 -1.78 11.34 9.38
N VAL A 107 -2.84 10.75 8.84
CA VAL A 107 -4.16 11.39 8.76
C VAL A 107 -4.72 11.63 10.15
N GLU A 108 -4.61 10.66 11.05
CA GLU A 108 -5.05 10.80 12.44
C GLU A 108 -4.28 11.91 13.17
N TYR A 109 -2.96 11.98 12.98
CA TYR A 109 -2.11 13.07 13.49
C TYR A 109 -2.53 14.45 12.95
N ILE A 110 -2.82 14.54 11.65
CA ILE A 110 -3.28 15.79 11.04
C ILE A 110 -4.64 16.19 11.61
N VAL A 111 -5.59 15.25 11.72
CA VAL A 111 -6.94 15.51 12.24
C VAL A 111 -6.90 15.98 13.69
N GLU A 112 -6.08 15.37 14.55
CA GLU A 112 -5.91 15.78 15.95
C GLU A 112 -5.30 17.18 16.08
N ARG A 113 -4.52 17.59 15.07
CA ARG A 113 -3.82 18.88 15.06
C ARG A 113 -4.50 19.95 14.21
N LEU A 114 -5.62 19.63 13.57
CA LEU A 114 -6.47 20.64 12.97
C LEU A 114 -7.03 21.50 14.11
N PRO A 115 -6.83 22.83 14.09
CA PRO A 115 -7.61 23.70 14.95
C PRO A 115 -9.08 23.44 14.60
N GLU A 116 -9.92 23.12 15.59
CA GLU A 116 -11.35 23.00 15.37
C GLU A 116 -11.80 24.27 14.66
N GLY A 117 -12.18 24.11 13.39
CA GLY A 117 -12.52 25.21 12.51
C GLY A 117 -13.83 25.83 12.97
N GLY A 118 -13.72 26.80 13.88
CA GLY A 118 -14.63 27.92 14.03
C GLY A 118 -15.96 27.65 14.74
N GLU A 119 -15.92 27.40 16.05
CA GLU A 119 -16.94 28.00 16.91
C GLU A 119 -16.46 29.40 17.33
N GLY A 120 -17.11 30.45 16.80
CA GLY A 120 -17.04 31.77 17.44
C GLY A 120 -16.75 33.02 16.58
N MET A 121 -16.91 33.02 15.25
CA MET A 121 -16.75 34.27 14.47
C MET A 121 -17.92 34.60 13.53
N TYR A 122 -19.14 34.24 13.91
CA TYR A 122 -20.36 34.93 13.48
C TYR A 122 -21.28 35.01 14.69
N GLY A 123 -20.97 35.94 15.60
CA GLY A 123 -22.00 36.43 16.51
C GLY A 123 -23.08 37.07 15.65
N PHE A 124 -24.27 36.48 15.66
CA PHE A 124 -25.46 37.21 15.23
C PHE A 124 -25.60 38.36 16.23
N ASP A 125 -25.21 39.56 15.79
CA ASP A 125 -25.57 40.80 16.47
C ASP A 125 -27.08 40.95 16.27
N ASP A 126 -27.86 40.64 17.31
CA ASP A 126 -29.32 40.72 17.33
C ASP A 126 -29.83 42.16 17.47
N GLY A 127 -28.92 43.14 17.54
CA GLY A 127 -29.22 44.55 17.41
C GLY A 127 -30.01 45.11 18.60
N GLU A 128 -29.95 44.45 19.76
CA GLU A 128 -30.56 44.97 20.99
C GLU A 128 -29.61 46.00 21.62
N GLY A 129 -29.64 47.21 21.06
CA GLY A 129 -29.04 48.39 21.64
C GLY A 129 -29.86 48.84 22.85
N ASP A 130 -29.29 48.68 24.04
CA ASP A 130 -29.74 49.31 25.27
C ASP A 130 -29.12 50.73 25.39
N ASP A 131 -29.76 51.73 24.76
CA ASP A 131 -29.79 53.15 25.22
C ASP A 131 -30.82 54.02 24.50
#